data_AF-A0A6M2CN36-F1
#
_entry.id   AF-A0A6M2CN36-F1
#
_cell.length_a   1.000
_cell.length_b   1.000
_cell.length_c   1.000
_cell.angle_alpha   90.00
_cell.angle_beta   90.00
_cell.angle_gamma   90.00
#
_symmetry.space_group_name_H-M   'P 1'
#
loop_
_entity.id
_entity.type
_entity.pdbx_description
1 polymer ?
#
loop_
_entity_poly.entity_id
_entity_poly.type
_entity_poly.pdbx_seq_one_letter_code
_entity_poly.pdbx_strand_id
1 'polypeptide(L)'
;DCADCKKDLVGSQDALPAEALLIIERAHVSGCLVYPSRKLFACISTIEKTVSQESEQATFGDVFWRVLDSLIENGTNTVGCSQHCSEFTGKVIHFYLVTRMHFFARKKCQENDSAVKAQRERKKAKLV
;
A
#
# COMPACT_ATOMS: atom_id res chain seq x y z
N ASP A 1 21.35 6.82 -5.45
CA ASP A 1 20.06 7.11 -6.11
C ASP A 1 20.23 7.60 -7.54
N CYS A 2 19.67 6.87 -8.51
CA CYS A 2 19.63 7.30 -9.91
C CYS A 2 18.57 8.42 -10.11
N ALA A 3 18.98 9.55 -10.70
CA ALA A 3 18.09 10.69 -10.94
C ALA A 3 16.95 10.35 -11.91
N ASP A 4 17.21 9.49 -12.91
CA ASP A 4 16.19 9.10 -13.89
C ASP A 4 15.13 8.18 -13.29
N CYS A 5 15.50 7.35 -12.32
CA CYS A 5 14.51 6.56 -11.56
C CYS A 5 13.59 7.47 -10.75
N LYS A 6 14.14 8.52 -10.12
CA LYS A 6 13.33 9.51 -9.39
C LYS A 6 12.37 10.26 -10.31
N LYS A 7 12.84 10.65 -11.50
CA LYS A 7 11.98 11.29 -12.52
C LYS A 7 10.85 10.37 -12.99
N ASP A 8 11.12 9.07 -13.15
CA ASP A 8 10.11 8.10 -13.58
C ASP A 8 8.98 7.91 -12.54
N LEU A 9 9.22 8.27 -11.27
CA LEU A 9 8.21 8.22 -10.20
C LEU A 9 7.32 9.45 -10.13
N VAL A 10 7.78 10.60 -10.64
CA VAL A 10 7.09 11.88 -10.47
C VAL A 10 6.27 12.19 -11.72
N GLY A 11 5.00 12.47 -11.51
CA GLY A 11 4.06 12.92 -12.54
C GLY A 11 3.77 14.41 -12.46
N SER A 12 2.75 14.83 -13.19
CA SER A 12 2.14 16.15 -13.09
C SER A 12 0.71 16.03 -12.57
N GLN A 13 0.19 17.15 -12.05
CA GLN A 13 -1.20 17.24 -11.61
C GLN A 13 -2.18 16.87 -12.74
N ASP A 14 -1.90 17.32 -13.98
CA ASP A 14 -2.74 17.06 -15.15
C ASP A 14 -2.77 15.59 -15.57
N ALA A 15 -1.77 14.81 -15.16
CA ALA A 15 -1.62 13.42 -15.53
C ALA A 15 -2.16 12.45 -14.48
N LEU A 16 -2.73 12.95 -13.37
CA LEU A 16 -3.23 12.13 -12.28
C LEU A 16 -4.46 11.30 -12.70
N PRO A 17 -4.53 10.03 -12.28
CA PRO A 17 -5.76 9.26 -12.36
C PRO A 17 -6.81 9.78 -11.37
N ALA A 18 -8.10 9.63 -11.72
CA ALA A 18 -9.22 10.13 -10.90
C ALA A 18 -9.27 9.48 -9.51
N GLU A 19 -8.71 8.29 -9.39
CA GLU A 19 -8.61 7.48 -8.18
C GLU A 19 -7.58 8.02 -7.18
N ALA A 20 -6.72 8.98 -7.56
CA ALA A 20 -5.75 9.62 -6.68
C ALA A 20 -6.39 10.67 -5.75
N LEU A 21 -7.52 10.31 -5.11
CA LEU A 21 -8.43 11.21 -4.39
C LEU A 21 -7.72 12.11 -3.37
N LEU A 22 -6.87 11.56 -2.49
CA LEU A 22 -6.17 12.34 -1.46
C LEU A 22 -5.25 13.41 -2.04
N ILE A 23 -4.66 13.13 -3.20
CA ILE A 23 -3.77 14.07 -3.90
C ILE A 23 -4.60 15.15 -4.57
N ILE A 24 -5.72 14.77 -5.19
CA ILE A 24 -6.68 15.69 -5.81
C ILE A 24 -7.28 16.63 -4.77
N GLU A 25 -7.78 16.10 -3.66
CA GLU A 25 -8.37 16.86 -2.56
C GLU A 25 -7.37 17.84 -1.93
N ARG A 26 -6.08 17.50 -1.91
CA ARG A 26 -5.01 18.34 -1.36
C ARG A 26 -4.25 19.16 -2.41
N ALA A 27 -4.64 19.12 -3.68
CA ALA A 27 -3.94 19.82 -4.76
C ALA A 27 -3.95 21.35 -4.59
N HIS A 28 -4.92 21.89 -3.85
CA HIS A 28 -5.00 23.31 -3.51
C HIS A 28 -3.92 23.76 -2.50
N VAL A 29 -3.26 22.82 -1.81
CA VAL A 29 -2.17 23.13 -0.87
C VAL A 29 -0.83 22.93 -1.56
N SER A 30 -0.23 24.03 -1.99
CA SER A 30 1.06 24.01 -2.68
C SER A 30 2.15 23.33 -1.86
N GLY A 31 2.97 22.49 -2.51
CA GLY A 31 4.15 21.85 -1.92
C GLY A 31 3.89 20.70 -0.93
N CYS A 32 2.65 20.24 -0.77
CA CYS A 32 2.33 19.27 0.30
C CYS A 32 2.47 17.80 -0.12
N LEU A 33 2.15 17.46 -1.36
CA LEU A 33 2.18 16.07 -1.85
C LEU A 33 2.84 16.00 -3.22
N VAL A 34 3.65 14.97 -3.42
CA VAL A 34 4.26 14.67 -4.71
C VAL A 34 3.23 13.98 -5.59
N TYR A 35 3.12 14.42 -6.84
CA TYR A 35 2.28 13.77 -7.84
C TYR A 35 2.96 12.48 -8.34
N PRO A 36 2.37 11.29 -8.15
CA PRO A 36 2.93 10.07 -8.69
C PRO A 36 2.81 10.06 -10.22
N SER A 37 3.78 9.46 -10.89
CA SER A 37 3.66 9.15 -12.30
C SER A 37 2.58 8.09 -12.51
N ARG A 38 2.04 8.03 -13.73
CA ARG A 38 1.06 6.98 -14.12
C ARG A 38 1.63 5.58 -13.95
N LYS A 39 2.94 5.39 -14.21
CA LYS A 39 3.61 4.10 -14.03
C LYS A 39 3.65 3.69 -12.56
N LEU A 40 4.05 4.62 -11.67
CA LEU A 40 4.07 4.37 -10.24
C LEU A 40 2.66 4.07 -9.72
N PHE A 41 1.67 4.86 -10.13
CA PHE A 41 0.29 4.62 -9.73
C PHE A 41 -0.17 3.21 -10.14
N ALA A 42 0.02 2.83 -11.41
CA ALA A 42 -0.38 1.52 -11.90
C ALA A 42 0.37 0.35 -11.22
N CYS A 43 1.66 0.55 -10.91
CA CYS A 43 2.46 -0.40 -10.11
C CYS A 43 1.83 -0.61 -8.72
N ILE A 44 1.57 0.49 -8.00
CA ILE A 44 0.94 0.46 -6.68
C ILE A 44 -0.47 -0.16 -6.74
N SER A 45 -1.29 0.21 -7.73
CA SER A 45 -2.64 -0.35 -7.90
C SER A 45 -2.61 -1.85 -8.13
N THR A 46 -1.63 -2.35 -8.88
CA THR A 46 -1.44 -3.80 -9.09
C THR A 46 -1.09 -4.49 -7.78
N ILE A 47 -0.11 -3.97 -7.05
CA ILE A 47 0.29 -4.52 -5.75
C ILE A 47 -0.90 -4.51 -4.77
N GLU A 48 -1.64 -3.41 -4.67
CA GLU A 48 -2.78 -3.31 -3.76
C GLU A 48 -3.93 -4.25 -4.11
N LYS A 49 -4.18 -4.47 -5.40
CA LYS A 49 -5.16 -5.45 -5.86
C LYS A 49 -4.75 -6.86 -5.45
N THR A 50 -3.47 -7.22 -5.64
CA THR A 50 -2.95 -8.52 -5.21
C THR A 50 -3.02 -8.68 -3.69
N VAL A 51 -2.63 -7.65 -2.93
CA VAL A 51 -2.77 -7.64 -1.45
C VAL A 51 -4.22 -7.90 -1.05
N SER A 52 -5.18 -7.23 -1.69
CA SER A 52 -6.60 -7.39 -1.37
C SER A 52 -7.04 -8.83 -1.61
N GLN A 53 -6.72 -9.40 -2.78
CA GLN A 53 -7.08 -10.78 -3.14
C GLN A 53 -6.48 -11.82 -2.19
N GLU A 54 -5.19 -11.72 -1.88
CA GLU A 54 -4.53 -12.70 -1.02
C GLU A 54 -4.94 -12.55 0.45
N SER A 55 -5.25 -11.33 0.91
CA SER A 55 -5.64 -11.07 2.30
C SER A 55 -7.00 -11.66 2.69
N GLU A 56 -7.88 -11.91 1.72
CA GLU A 56 -9.18 -12.56 1.96
C GLU A 56 -9.03 -14.07 2.25
N GLN A 57 -7.95 -14.68 1.75
CA GLN A 57 -7.78 -16.13 1.74
C GLN A 57 -6.66 -16.64 2.66
N ALA A 58 -5.84 -15.74 3.22
CA ALA A 58 -4.61 -16.10 3.91
C ALA A 58 -4.66 -15.79 5.41
N THR A 59 -3.92 -16.57 6.19
CA THR A 59 -3.56 -16.16 7.55
C THR A 59 -2.58 -14.99 7.47
N PHE A 60 -2.62 -14.06 8.43
CA PHE A 60 -1.86 -12.80 8.35
C PHE A 60 -0.35 -13.00 8.10
N GLY A 61 0.25 -14.05 8.67
CA GLY A 61 1.67 -14.36 8.47
C GLY A 61 2.03 -14.75 7.04
N ASP A 62 1.08 -15.31 6.29
CA ASP A 62 1.30 -15.83 4.94
C ASP A 62 0.98 -14.80 3.86
N VAL A 63 0.21 -13.75 4.18
CA VAL A 63 -0.20 -12.71 3.21
C VAL A 63 1.01 -12.12 2.50
N PHE A 64 2.09 -11.84 3.22
CA PHE A 64 3.29 -11.24 2.63
C PHE A 64 3.89 -12.14 1.53
N TRP A 65 4.07 -13.43 1.82
CA TRP A 65 4.67 -14.38 0.91
C TRP A 65 3.76 -14.68 -0.27
N ARG A 66 2.46 -14.91 -0.03
CA ARG A 66 1.49 -15.16 -1.08
C ARG A 66 1.38 -13.99 -2.07
N VAL A 67 1.42 -12.75 -1.57
CA VAL A 67 1.43 -11.58 -2.45
C VAL A 67 2.72 -11.52 -3.26
N LEU A 68 3.87 -11.81 -2.64
CA LEU A 68 5.14 -11.83 -3.35
C LEU A 68 5.16 -12.90 -4.45
N ASP A 69 4.72 -14.12 -4.13
CA ASP A 69 4.63 -15.24 -5.08
C ASP A 69 3.70 -14.88 -6.25
N SER A 70 2.51 -14.35 -5.95
CA SER A 70 1.58 -13.90 -7.00
C SER A 70 2.16 -12.79 -7.88
N LEU A 71 2.95 -11.86 -7.33
CA LEU A 71 3.60 -10.80 -8.11
C LEU A 71 4.77 -11.34 -8.97
N ILE A 72 5.45 -12.38 -8.51
CA ILE A 72 6.49 -13.07 -9.28
C ILE A 72 5.85 -13.85 -10.45
N GLU A 73 4.75 -14.54 -10.21
CA GLU A 73 4.06 -15.36 -11.21
C GLU A 73 3.33 -14.51 -12.26
N ASN A 74 2.57 -13.51 -11.83
CA ASN A 74 1.70 -12.72 -12.72
C ASN A 74 2.36 -11.43 -13.22
N GLY A 75 3.48 -11.04 -12.60
CA GLY A 75 4.18 -9.79 -12.89
C GLY A 75 3.50 -8.55 -12.32
N THR A 76 4.16 -7.41 -12.48
CA THR A 76 3.64 -6.08 -12.12
C THR A 76 4.19 -5.02 -13.07
N ASN A 77 3.61 -3.83 -13.03
CA ASN A 77 4.09 -2.70 -13.78
C ASN A 77 5.47 -2.27 -13.24
N THR A 78 6.47 -2.23 -14.11
CA THR A 78 7.82 -1.83 -13.72
C THR A 78 7.99 -0.32 -13.67
N VAL A 79 8.76 0.15 -12.70
CA VAL A 79 9.15 1.55 -12.51
C VAL A 79 10.67 1.68 -12.46
N GLY A 80 11.18 2.85 -12.84
CA GLY A 80 12.61 3.15 -12.91
C GLY A 80 13.14 3.20 -14.34
N CYS A 81 14.38 3.67 -14.50
CA CYS A 81 15.02 3.75 -15.81
C CYS A 81 15.42 2.35 -16.32
N SER A 82 15.75 2.24 -17.61
CA SER A 82 16.07 0.97 -18.29
C SER A 82 17.16 0.15 -17.61
N GLN A 83 18.10 0.79 -16.92
CA GLN A 83 19.20 0.11 -16.21
C GLN A 83 18.81 -0.43 -14.84
N HIS A 84 17.86 0.23 -14.15
CA HIS A 84 17.55 -0.06 -12.74
C HIS A 84 16.10 -0.52 -12.54
N CYS A 85 15.31 -0.70 -13.60
CA CYS A 85 13.87 -0.94 -13.49
C CYS A 85 13.53 -2.15 -12.61
N SER A 86 14.27 -3.26 -12.74
CA SER A 86 14.05 -4.48 -11.94
C SER A 86 14.33 -4.24 -10.45
N GLU A 87 15.53 -3.78 -10.11
CA GLU A 87 15.93 -3.51 -8.72
C GLU A 87 15.04 -2.44 -8.07
N PHE A 88 14.72 -1.38 -8.82
CA PHE A 88 13.92 -0.27 -8.34
C PHE A 88 12.46 -0.66 -8.12
N THR A 89 11.88 -1.44 -9.03
CA THR A 89 10.54 -2.02 -8.84
C THR A 89 10.51 -2.92 -7.61
N GLY A 90 11.51 -3.78 -7.43
CA GLY A 90 11.62 -4.63 -6.23
C GLY A 90 11.63 -3.82 -4.92
N LYS A 91 12.36 -2.69 -4.88
CA LYS A 91 12.35 -1.78 -3.73
C LYS A 91 10.98 -1.15 -3.47
N VAL A 92 10.27 -0.76 -4.54
CA VAL A 92 8.91 -0.20 -4.43
C VAL A 92 7.93 -1.24 -3.91
N ILE A 93 7.96 -2.47 -4.44
CA ILE A 93 7.14 -3.58 -3.96
C ILE A 93 7.40 -3.83 -2.48
N HIS A 94 8.66 -4.02 -2.10
CA HIS A 94 9.05 -4.28 -0.72
C HIS A 94 8.56 -3.19 0.23
N PHE A 95 8.82 -1.92 -0.10
CA PHE A 95 8.38 -0.79 0.72
C PHE A 95 6.85 -0.74 0.87
N TYR A 96 6.13 -0.93 -0.22
CA TYR A 96 4.66 -0.89 -0.20
C TYR A 96 4.09 -2.05 0.63
N LEU A 97 4.55 -3.28 0.41
CA LEU A 97 4.08 -4.45 1.15
C LEU A 97 4.34 -4.32 2.64
N VAL A 98 5.54 -3.94 3.06
CA VAL A 98 5.86 -3.75 4.48
C VAL A 98 4.96 -2.69 5.12
N THR A 99 4.72 -1.59 4.40
CA THR A 99 3.83 -0.51 4.85
C THR A 99 2.39 -1.01 5.01
N ARG A 100 1.88 -1.79 4.04
CA ARG A 100 0.53 -2.37 4.09
C ARG A 100 0.39 -3.37 5.24
N MET A 101 1.39 -4.23 5.47
CA MET A 101 1.38 -5.15 6.61
C MET A 101 1.37 -4.41 7.95
N HIS A 102 2.12 -3.30 8.07
CA HIS A 102 2.08 -2.44 9.26
C HIS A 102 0.69 -1.85 9.50
N PHE A 103 0.05 -1.32 8.46
CA PHE A 103 -1.31 -0.77 8.58
C PHE A 103 -2.33 -1.85 8.94
N PHE A 104 -2.22 -3.04 8.35
CA PHE A 104 -3.09 -4.15 8.68
C PHE A 104 -2.92 -4.60 10.13
N ALA A 105 -1.68 -4.84 10.58
CA ALA A 105 -1.39 -5.24 11.95
C ALA A 105 -1.92 -4.21 12.95
N ARG A 106 -1.65 -2.91 12.72
CA ARG A 106 -2.14 -1.83 13.57
C ARG A 106 -3.68 -1.82 13.64
N LYS A 107 -4.37 -2.00 12.52
CA LYS A 107 -5.83 -2.09 12.48
C LYS A 107 -6.33 -3.28 13.29
N LYS A 108 -5.71 -4.46 13.15
CA LYS A 108 -6.08 -5.66 13.91
C LYS A 108 -5.85 -5.53 15.41
N CYS A 109 -4.76 -4.91 15.83
CA CYS A 109 -4.53 -4.61 17.25
C CYS A 109 -5.62 -3.69 17.81
N GLN A 110 -6.00 -2.63 17.08
CA GLN A 110 -7.07 -1.71 17.49
C GLN A 110 -8.45 -2.38 17.59
N GLU A 111 -8.78 -3.27 16.64
CA GLU A 111 -10.00 -4.08 16.67
C GLU A 111 -10.03 -4.99 17.91
N ASN A 112 -8.90 -5.64 18.21
CA ASN A 112 -8.77 -6.52 19.38
C ASN A 112 -8.90 -5.75 20.70
N ASP A 113 -8.22 -4.62 20.85
CA ASP A 113 -8.29 -3.78 22.05
C ASP A 113 -9.73 -3.32 22.33
N SER A 114 -10.45 -2.95 21.26
CA SER A 114 -11.85 -2.54 21.31
C SER A 114 -12.75 -3.71 21.73
N ALA A 115 -12.52 -4.92 21.20
CA ALA A 115 -13.26 -6.13 21.55
C ALA A 115 -13.03 -6.53 23.02
N VAL A 116 -11.79 -6.46 23.50
CA VAL A 116 -11.42 -6.73 24.90
C VAL A 116 -12.08 -5.70 25.82
N LYS A 117 -12.05 -4.42 25.47
CA LYS A 117 -12.72 -3.36 26.24
C LYS A 117 -14.23 -3.60 26.32
N ALA A 118 -14.88 -3.89 25.20
CA ALA A 118 -16.31 -4.21 25.17
C ALA A 118 -16.65 -5.44 26.02
N GLN A 119 -15.80 -6.48 25.99
CA GLN A 119 -15.98 -7.67 26.83
C GLN A 119 -15.85 -7.34 28.32
N ARG A 120 -14.88 -6.49 28.72
CA ARG A 120 -14.71 -6.06 30.11
C ARG A 120 -15.92 -5.29 30.61
N GLU A 121 -16.44 -4.34 29.83
CA GLU A 121 -17.64 -3.57 30.20
C GLU A 121 -18.89 -4.47 30.30
N ARG A 122 -19.07 -5.42 29.37
CA ARG A 122 -20.14 -6.42 29.47
C ARG A 122 -20.06 -7.28 30.74
N LYS A 123 -18.85 -7.61 31.20
CA LYS A 123 -18.67 -8.37 32.46
C LYS A 123 -18.99 -7.51 33.68
N LYS A 124 -18.58 -6.24 33.70
CA LYS A 124 -18.92 -5.30 34.79
C LYS A 124 -20.42 -5.07 34.92
N ALA A 125 -21.12 -4.90 33.79
CA ALA A 125 -22.56 -4.67 33.78
C ALA A 125 -23.40 -5.86 34.29
N LYS A 126 -22.84 -7.07 34.35
CA LYS A 126 -23.50 -8.26 34.93
C LYS A 126 -23.28 -8.42 36.43
N LEU A 127 -22.41 -7.60 37.02
CA LEU A 127 -22.05 -7.63 38.45
C LEU A 127 -22.76 -6.52 39.25
N VAL A 128 -23.57 -5.70 38.57
CA VAL A 128 -24.48 -4.69 39.13
C VAL A 128 -25.91 -5.21 38.95
#